data_AF-A0A2R6JH21-F1
#
_entry.id   AF-A0A2R6JH21-F1
#
_cell.length_a   1.000
_cell.length_b   1.000
_cell.length_c   1.000
_cell.angle_alpha   90.00
_cell.angle_beta   90.00
_cell.angle_gamma   90.00
#
_symmetry.space_group_name_H-M   'P 1'
#
loop_
_entity.id
_entity.type
_entity.pdbx_description
1 polymer ?
#
loop_
_entity_poly.entity_id
_entity_poly.type
_entity_poly.pdbx_seq_one_letter_code
_entity_poly.pdbx_strand_id
1 'polypeptide(L)'
;AFEGESRPSELAVGRDMTVDARAGFVAPVYDDDAEAFVFQLFANGAFVDYADWRLAILADGQLTSEGAVPFERIEGDVYGAGVSPGPVDRLFLVDATAEELQGGTDGLSGIVVLVGRPSTPESVTVPQARFGFDYDADAETLTVTHEEGDTVSASALLVIRGGGVEERWPTPVAVGDQRTVTVPSDATVRVIWADGGQQQTIDKWTGPDG
;
A
#
# COMPACT_ATOMS: atom_id res chain seq x y z
N ALA A 1 -6.33 -4.63 -14.97
CA ALA A 1 -6.06 -3.81 -13.78
C ALA A 1 -7.20 -2.80 -13.68
N PHE A 2 -7.68 -2.49 -12.48
CA PHE A 2 -8.63 -1.39 -12.31
C PHE A 2 -7.82 -0.09 -12.51
N GLU A 3 -7.92 0.51 -13.69
CA GLU A 3 -7.33 1.81 -14.01
C GLU A 3 -8.38 2.89 -13.75
N GLY A 4 -8.45 3.33 -12.51
CA GLY A 4 -9.21 4.51 -12.12
C GLY A 4 -8.48 5.13 -10.94
N GLU A 5 -8.17 6.42 -11.02
CA GLU A 5 -7.73 7.22 -9.87
C GLU A 5 -8.84 7.12 -8.81
N SER A 6 -8.71 6.15 -7.91
CA SER A 6 -9.69 5.91 -6.87
C SER A 6 -9.51 6.99 -5.83
N ARG A 7 -10.34 8.03 -5.90
CA ARG A 7 -10.42 9.03 -4.83
C ARG A 7 -10.98 8.33 -3.60
N PRO A 8 -10.23 8.22 -2.49
CA PRO A 8 -10.68 7.51 -1.30
C PRO A 8 -12.03 8.03 -0.76
N SER A 9 -12.32 9.31 -1.01
CA SER A 9 -13.57 9.98 -0.66
C SER A 9 -14.82 9.49 -1.42
N GLU A 10 -14.66 8.69 -2.48
CA GLU A 10 -15.78 8.17 -3.29
C GLU A 10 -16.13 6.69 -2.99
N LEU A 11 -15.40 6.05 -2.06
CA LEU A 11 -15.63 4.66 -1.66
C LEU A 11 -16.83 4.56 -0.70
N ALA A 12 -18.00 4.21 -1.24
CA ALA A 12 -19.19 3.91 -0.44
C ALA A 12 -19.45 2.40 -0.40
N VAL A 13 -19.47 1.83 0.81
CA VAL A 13 -19.91 0.45 1.05
C VAL A 13 -21.22 0.50 1.81
N GLY A 14 -22.28 -0.09 1.25
CA GLY A 14 -23.59 -0.20 1.88
C GLY A 14 -23.87 -1.64 2.33
N ARG A 15 -24.51 -1.81 3.48
CA ARG A 15 -24.94 -3.11 4.01
C ARG A 15 -26.33 -2.99 4.64
N ASP A 16 -27.16 -4.00 4.45
CA ASP A 16 -28.49 -4.05 5.08
C ASP A 16 -28.34 -4.39 6.56
N MET A 17 -28.82 -3.48 7.41
CA MET A 17 -28.74 -3.57 8.87
C MET A 17 -30.06 -4.01 9.52
N THR A 18 -31.10 -4.25 8.72
CA THR A 18 -32.45 -4.60 9.21
C THR A 18 -32.65 -6.10 9.47
N VAL A 19 -31.57 -6.87 9.42
CA VAL A 19 -31.58 -8.32 9.60
C VAL A 19 -31.57 -8.70 11.09
N ASP A 20 -32.23 -9.82 11.42
CA ASP A 20 -32.25 -10.37 12.79
C ASP A 20 -30.90 -10.99 13.23
N ALA A 21 -29.96 -11.15 12.29
CA ALA A 21 -28.61 -11.65 12.58
C ALA A 21 -27.70 -10.51 13.09
N ARG A 22 -26.73 -10.84 13.95
CA ARG A 22 -25.69 -9.89 14.38
C ARG A 22 -24.95 -9.32 13.16
N ALA A 23 -25.08 -8.03 12.92
CA ALA A 23 -24.46 -7.34 11.80
C ALA A 23 -23.68 -6.13 12.30
N GLY A 24 -22.47 -5.98 11.76
CA GLY A 24 -21.61 -4.83 11.98
C GLY A 24 -20.93 -4.43 10.68
N PHE A 25 -20.63 -3.15 10.55
CA PHE A 25 -20.00 -2.54 9.40
C PHE A 25 -19.02 -1.46 9.87
N VAL A 26 -17.91 -1.32 9.14
CA VAL A 26 -16.87 -0.33 9.42
C VAL A 26 -16.67 0.50 8.17
N ALA A 27 -16.90 1.81 8.28
CA ALA A 27 -16.68 2.78 7.23
C ALA A 27 -15.40 3.58 7.52
N PRO A 28 -14.32 3.39 6.77
CA PRO A 28 -13.20 4.32 6.78
C PRO A 28 -13.62 5.62 6.08
N VAL A 29 -13.36 6.76 6.72
CA VAL A 29 -13.55 8.10 6.17
C VAL A 29 -12.22 8.83 6.30
N TYR A 30 -11.70 9.36 5.20
CA TYR A 30 -10.51 10.21 5.28
C TYR A 30 -10.91 11.57 5.86
N ASP A 31 -10.24 11.98 6.92
CA ASP A 31 -10.38 13.27 7.58
C ASP A 31 -9.21 14.16 7.16
N ASP A 32 -9.50 15.18 6.34
CA ASP A 32 -8.51 16.11 5.81
C ASP A 32 -7.86 16.98 6.91
N ASP A 33 -8.59 17.29 8.00
CA ASP A 33 -8.06 18.11 9.10
C ASP A 33 -7.07 17.30 9.96
N ALA A 34 -7.32 16.00 10.12
CA ALA A 34 -6.45 15.07 10.83
C ALA A 34 -5.35 14.46 9.93
N GLU A 35 -5.42 14.69 8.62
CA GLU A 35 -4.62 14.02 7.58
C GLU A 35 -4.62 12.47 7.73
N ALA A 36 -5.71 11.90 8.24
CA ALA A 36 -5.79 10.50 8.66
C ALA A 36 -7.17 9.88 8.40
N PHE A 37 -7.24 8.54 8.36
CA PHE A 37 -8.52 7.83 8.30
C PHE A 37 -9.17 7.74 9.68
N VAL A 38 -10.41 8.20 9.79
CA VAL A 38 -11.33 7.96 10.92
C VAL A 38 -12.24 6.80 10.57
N PHE A 39 -12.44 5.88 11.52
CA PHE A 39 -13.32 4.72 11.31
C PHE A 39 -14.66 4.95 12.00
N GLN A 40 -15.75 4.89 11.23
CA GLN A 40 -17.09 4.85 11.79
C GLN A 40 -17.58 3.40 11.86
N LEU A 41 -17.91 2.95 13.05
CA LEU A 41 -18.54 1.66 13.30
C LEU A 41 -20.05 1.83 13.22
N PHE A 42 -20.71 0.88 12.56
CA PHE A 42 -22.17 0.76 12.52
C PHE A 42 -22.55 -0.66 12.91
N ALA A 43 -23.59 -0.81 13.72
CA ALA A 43 -24.06 -2.10 14.20
C ALA A 43 -25.59 -2.10 14.34
N ASN A 44 -26.22 -3.28 14.20
CA ASN A 44 -27.64 -3.42 14.54
C ASN A 44 -27.84 -3.74 16.03
N GLY A 45 -29.07 -3.63 16.53
CA GLY A 45 -29.40 -3.93 17.93
C GLY A 45 -29.00 -5.34 18.35
N ALA A 46 -29.23 -6.33 17.49
CA ALA A 46 -28.79 -7.71 17.75
C ALA A 46 -27.28 -7.83 18.03
N PHE A 47 -26.45 -7.01 17.38
CA PHE A 47 -25.02 -6.95 17.63
C PHE A 47 -24.70 -6.22 18.94
N VAL A 48 -25.27 -5.03 19.15
CA VAL A 48 -25.01 -4.21 20.35
C VAL A 48 -25.46 -4.92 21.63
N ASP A 49 -26.62 -5.57 21.60
CA ASP A 49 -27.20 -6.27 22.76
C ASP A 49 -26.50 -7.60 23.08
N TYR A 50 -25.67 -8.11 22.17
CA TYR A 50 -25.01 -9.40 22.36
C TYR A 50 -23.92 -9.36 23.45
N ALA A 51 -23.15 -8.27 23.53
CA ALA A 51 -22.02 -8.15 24.43
C ALA A 51 -21.62 -6.70 24.71
N ASP A 52 -20.90 -6.49 25.81
CA ASP A 52 -20.22 -5.23 26.11
C ASP A 52 -18.96 -5.10 25.25
N TRP A 53 -19.13 -4.57 24.04
CA TRP A 53 -18.05 -4.49 23.06
C TRP A 53 -16.91 -3.57 23.50
N ARG A 54 -15.69 -4.06 23.27
CA ARG A 54 -14.45 -3.33 23.54
C ARG A 54 -13.65 -3.13 22.26
N LEU A 55 -13.09 -1.94 22.15
CA LEU A 55 -12.11 -1.60 21.14
C LEU A 55 -10.72 -1.82 21.71
N ALA A 56 -9.93 -2.69 21.09
CA ALA A 56 -8.52 -2.87 21.38
C ALA A 56 -7.68 -2.43 20.19
N ILE A 57 -6.69 -1.58 20.45
CA ILE A 57 -5.77 -1.03 19.45
C ILE A 57 -4.40 -1.63 19.68
N LEU A 58 -3.82 -2.20 18.63
CA LEU A 58 -2.45 -2.69 18.65
C LEU A 58 -1.55 -1.85 17.72
N ALA A 59 -0.37 -1.50 18.24
CA ALA A 59 0.74 -0.94 17.48
C ALA A 59 2.00 -1.81 17.70
N ASP A 60 2.67 -2.18 16.62
CA ASP A 60 3.81 -3.11 16.58
C ASP A 60 3.52 -4.45 17.28
N GLY A 61 2.27 -4.91 17.19
CA GLY A 61 1.82 -6.13 17.84
C GLY A 61 1.61 -6.02 19.36
N GLN A 62 1.78 -4.84 19.96
CA GLN A 62 1.51 -4.59 21.37
C GLN A 62 0.21 -3.80 21.53
N LEU A 63 -0.59 -4.15 22.54
CA LEU A 63 -1.79 -3.40 22.92
C LEU A 63 -1.39 -2.01 23.41
N THR A 64 -1.89 -0.97 22.77
CA THR A 64 -1.61 0.43 23.13
C THR A 64 -2.81 1.13 23.74
N SER A 65 -4.02 0.71 23.39
CA SER A 65 -5.25 1.28 23.93
C SER A 65 -6.34 0.23 23.97
N GLU A 66 -7.18 0.31 25.00
CA GLU A 66 -8.39 -0.48 25.11
C GLU A 66 -9.50 0.36 25.76
N GLY A 67 -10.73 0.26 25.25
CA GLY A 67 -11.88 0.96 25.83
C GLY A 67 -13.21 0.38 25.41
N ALA A 68 -14.27 0.67 26.17
CA ALA A 68 -15.63 0.34 25.77
C ALA A 68 -16.01 1.14 24.52
N VAL A 69 -16.77 0.53 23.61
CA VAL A 69 -17.27 1.22 22.41
C VAL A 69 -18.56 1.97 22.75
N PRO A 70 -18.59 3.30 22.62
CA PRO A 70 -19.79 4.08 22.94
C PRO A 70 -20.75 4.04 21.75
N PHE A 71 -21.43 2.91 21.55
CA PHE A 71 -22.47 2.81 20.53
C PHE A 71 -23.63 3.74 20.87
N GLU A 72 -23.89 4.71 19.99
CA GLU A 72 -25.03 5.61 20.08
C GLU A 72 -26.07 5.23 19.02
N ARG A 73 -27.35 5.27 19.38
CA ARG A 73 -28.42 5.00 18.43
C ARG A 73 -28.53 6.15 17.43
N ILE A 74 -28.43 5.83 16.14
CA ILE A 74 -28.53 6.81 15.05
C ILE A 74 -29.98 6.88 14.55
N GLU A 75 -30.50 5.76 14.05
CA GLU A 75 -31.85 5.67 13.49
C GLU A 75 -32.36 4.22 13.53
N GLY A 76 -33.64 4.03 13.88
CA GLY A 76 -34.22 2.69 13.99
C GLY A 76 -33.45 1.82 14.99
N ASP A 77 -33.05 0.63 14.54
CA ASP A 77 -32.22 -0.30 15.31
C ASP A 77 -30.74 -0.27 14.85
N VAL A 78 -30.30 0.86 14.30
CA VAL A 78 -28.92 1.09 13.88
C VAL A 78 -28.21 1.98 14.88
N TYR A 79 -27.05 1.52 15.31
CA TYR A 79 -26.14 2.21 16.22
C TYR A 79 -24.85 2.53 15.51
N GLY A 80 -24.16 3.58 15.95
CA GLY A 80 -22.81 3.83 15.50
C GLY A 80 -21.89 4.40 16.56
N ALA A 81 -20.60 4.29 16.30
CA ALA A 81 -19.54 4.82 17.15
C ALA A 81 -18.41 5.35 16.27
N GLY A 82 -18.00 6.59 16.53
CA GLY A 82 -16.81 7.17 15.92
C GLY A 82 -15.55 6.69 16.62
N VAL A 83 -14.62 6.14 15.87
CA VAL A 83 -13.32 5.73 16.37
C VAL A 83 -12.25 6.48 15.59
N SER A 84 -11.53 7.36 16.29
CA SER A 84 -10.34 7.99 15.73
C SER A 84 -9.14 7.11 16.09
N PRO A 85 -8.62 6.30 15.15
CA PRO A 85 -7.43 5.53 15.41
C PRO A 85 -6.25 6.50 15.59
N GLY A 86 -5.42 6.29 16.59
CA GLY A 86 -4.08 6.86 16.59
C GLY A 86 -3.22 6.24 15.48
N PRO A 87 -1.88 6.24 15.60
CA PRO A 87 -1.05 5.37 14.77
C PRO A 87 -1.41 3.91 15.10
N VAL A 88 -2.23 3.27 14.27
CA VAL A 88 -2.72 1.90 14.48
C VAL A 88 -2.23 0.97 13.38
N ASP A 89 -1.97 -0.28 13.75
CA ASP A 89 -1.70 -1.36 12.79
C ASP A 89 -2.90 -2.28 12.65
N ARG A 90 -3.62 -2.46 13.76
CA ARG A 90 -4.76 -3.36 13.89
C ARG A 90 -5.72 -2.82 14.94
N LEU A 91 -6.99 -2.91 14.60
CA LEU A 91 -8.11 -2.55 15.45
C LEU A 91 -8.99 -3.78 15.63
N PHE A 92 -9.29 -4.10 16.88
CA PHE A 92 -10.12 -5.23 17.26
C PHE A 92 -11.36 -4.71 17.96
N LEU A 93 -12.53 -5.06 17.43
CA LEU A 93 -13.80 -4.92 18.12
C LEU A 93 -14.17 -6.30 18.66
N VAL A 94 -14.07 -6.50 19.96
CA VAL A 94 -14.15 -7.83 20.59
C VAL A 94 -15.10 -7.83 21.79
N ASP A 95 -15.68 -8.98 22.08
CA ASP A 95 -16.52 -9.27 23.25
C ASP A 95 -15.70 -9.69 24.49
N ALA A 96 -14.41 -9.34 24.53
CA ALA A 96 -13.47 -9.72 25.57
C ALA A 96 -12.55 -8.57 25.94
N THR A 97 -12.00 -8.65 27.15
CA THR A 97 -10.96 -7.75 27.65
C THR A 97 -9.58 -8.10 27.10
N ALA A 98 -8.67 -7.14 27.16
CA ALA A 98 -7.25 -7.29 26.86
C ALA A 98 -6.56 -8.45 27.59
N GLU A 99 -6.97 -8.73 28.83
CA GLU A 99 -6.43 -9.80 29.66
C GLU A 99 -6.92 -11.16 29.18
N GLU A 100 -8.19 -11.26 28.82
CA GLU A 100 -8.79 -12.47 28.25
C GLU A 100 -8.18 -12.80 26.88
N LEU A 101 -7.93 -11.78 26.04
CA LEU A 101 -7.24 -11.93 24.75
C LEU A 101 -5.82 -12.50 24.89
N GLN A 102 -5.12 -12.27 26.00
CA GLN A 102 -3.79 -12.83 26.25
C GLN A 102 -3.83 -14.30 26.68
N GLY A 103 -4.96 -14.76 27.22
CA GLY A 103 -5.16 -16.13 27.72
C GLY A 103 -5.58 -17.14 26.65
N GLY A 104 -6.03 -16.68 25.48
CA GLY A 104 -6.52 -17.51 24.38
C GLY A 104 -7.67 -16.84 23.63
N THR A 105 -8.05 -17.37 22.46
CA THR A 105 -9.11 -16.78 21.61
C THR A 105 -10.33 -17.68 21.42
N ASP A 106 -10.39 -18.80 22.15
CA ASP A 106 -11.47 -19.77 22.02
C ASP A 106 -12.80 -19.18 22.49
N GLY A 107 -13.78 -19.11 21.57
CA GLY A 107 -15.14 -18.64 21.86
C GLY A 107 -15.36 -17.13 21.72
N LEU A 108 -14.33 -16.35 21.36
CA LEU A 108 -14.45 -14.91 21.18
C LEU A 108 -15.18 -14.57 19.88
N SER A 109 -16.09 -13.60 19.95
CA SER A 109 -16.71 -12.98 18.78
C SER A 109 -16.10 -11.61 18.54
N GLY A 110 -15.79 -11.28 17.29
CA GLY A 110 -15.25 -9.96 17.00
C GLY A 110 -15.13 -9.61 15.53
N ILE A 111 -14.88 -8.33 15.30
CA ILE A 111 -14.51 -7.77 14.01
C ILE A 111 -13.05 -7.35 14.11
N VAL A 112 -12.22 -7.87 13.20
CA VAL A 112 -10.82 -7.45 13.06
C VAL A 112 -10.74 -6.51 11.87
N VAL A 113 -10.28 -5.28 12.11
CA VAL A 113 -9.96 -4.31 11.07
C VAL A 113 -8.44 -4.20 10.99
N LEU A 114 -7.89 -4.66 9.87
CA LEU A 114 -6.48 -4.43 9.52
C LEU A 114 -6.39 -3.07 8.86
N VAL A 115 -5.85 -2.10 9.58
CA VAL A 115 -5.57 -0.78 9.02
C VAL A 115 -4.16 -0.86 8.46
N GLY A 116 -4.04 -0.91 7.14
CA GLY A 116 -2.73 -0.85 6.51
C GLY A 116 -2.07 0.47 6.90
N ARG A 117 -0.90 0.41 7.55
CA ARG A 117 -0.06 1.61 7.67
C ARG A 117 0.12 2.17 6.26
N PRO A 118 -0.02 3.49 6.03
CA PRO A 118 0.73 4.06 4.91
C PRO A 118 2.17 3.66 5.18
N SER A 119 2.76 2.86 4.30
CA SER A 119 4.20 2.62 4.37
C SER A 119 4.80 4.02 4.32
N THR A 120 5.39 4.50 5.42
CA THR A 120 6.29 5.65 5.32
C THR A 120 7.26 5.21 4.24
N PRO A 121 7.29 5.84 3.05
CA PRO A 121 8.23 5.41 2.04
C PRO A 121 9.57 5.50 2.75
N GLU A 122 10.25 4.35 2.90
CA GLU A 122 11.65 4.41 3.30
C GLU A 122 12.27 5.44 2.38
N SER A 123 12.98 6.42 2.94
CA SER A 123 13.54 7.50 2.14
C SER A 123 14.66 6.88 1.30
N VAL A 124 14.29 6.27 0.18
CA VAL A 124 15.22 5.66 -0.73
C VAL A 124 15.71 6.76 -1.66
N THR A 125 17.01 7.01 -1.63
CA THR A 125 17.63 7.99 -2.51
C THR A 125 17.75 7.39 -3.89
N VAL A 126 17.05 7.96 -4.86
CA VAL A 126 17.19 7.59 -6.28
C VAL A 126 18.63 7.93 -6.71
N PRO A 127 19.40 6.98 -7.25
CA PRO A 127 20.77 7.23 -7.66
C PRO A 127 20.80 8.26 -8.79
N GLN A 128 21.69 9.25 -8.68
CA GLN A 128 21.96 10.20 -9.75
C GLN A 128 22.99 9.58 -10.70
N ALA A 129 22.53 8.65 -11.55
CA ALA A 129 23.34 7.99 -12.58
C ALA A 129 23.03 8.53 -13.98
N ARG A 130 23.98 8.42 -14.90
CA ARG A 130 23.78 8.69 -16.33
C ARG A 130 24.20 7.49 -17.16
N PHE A 131 23.39 7.21 -18.18
CA PHE A 131 23.63 6.07 -19.05
C PHE A 131 23.91 6.51 -20.49
N GLY A 132 24.98 5.95 -21.05
CA GLY A 132 25.29 6.04 -22.47
C GLY A 132 24.51 4.99 -23.24
N PHE A 133 24.14 5.33 -24.47
CA PHE A 133 23.34 4.49 -25.35
C PHE A 133 24.01 4.42 -26.73
N ASP A 134 24.47 3.24 -27.11
CA ASP A 134 25.09 2.97 -28.40
C ASP A 134 24.24 1.95 -29.17
N TYR A 135 23.66 2.39 -30.29
CA TYR A 135 22.77 1.57 -31.11
C TYR A 135 23.48 1.09 -32.38
N ASP A 136 23.53 -0.23 -32.54
CA ASP A 136 23.98 -0.90 -33.75
C ASP A 136 22.76 -1.24 -34.62
N ALA A 137 22.61 -0.50 -35.72
CA ALA A 137 21.50 -0.66 -36.66
C ALA A 137 21.60 -1.93 -37.51
N ASP A 138 22.82 -2.46 -37.73
CA ASP A 138 23.01 -3.68 -38.51
C ASP A 138 22.62 -4.91 -37.67
N ALA A 139 22.87 -4.86 -36.35
CA ALA A 139 22.54 -5.93 -35.40
C ALA A 139 21.18 -5.74 -34.70
N GLU A 140 20.54 -4.58 -34.84
CA GLU A 140 19.34 -4.16 -34.10
C GLU A 140 19.51 -4.28 -32.57
N THR A 141 20.69 -3.89 -32.08
CA THR A 141 21.02 -3.96 -30.65
C THR A 141 21.41 -2.62 -30.06
N LEU A 142 20.94 -2.36 -28.84
CA LEU A 142 21.29 -1.21 -28.02
C LEU A 142 22.20 -1.66 -26.87
N THR A 143 23.41 -1.12 -26.81
CA THR A 143 24.31 -1.25 -25.66
C THR A 143 24.10 -0.06 -24.74
N VAL A 144 23.64 -0.35 -23.52
CA VAL A 144 23.46 0.63 -22.45
C VAL A 144 24.67 0.53 -21.52
N THR A 145 25.33 1.65 -21.23
CA THR A 145 26.53 1.72 -20.39
C THR A 145 26.32 2.70 -19.25
N HIS A 146 26.65 2.33 -18.01
CA HIS A 146 26.67 3.28 -16.90
C HIS A 146 27.89 4.19 -17.04
N GLU A 147 27.72 5.45 -17.42
CA GLU A 147 28.83 6.34 -17.76
C GLU A 147 29.29 7.19 -16.58
N GLU A 148 28.36 7.71 -15.79
CA GLU A 148 28.66 8.66 -14.72
C GLU A 148 27.69 8.51 -13.54
N GLY A 149 28.09 9.04 -12.38
CA GLY A 149 27.21 9.21 -11.23
C GLY A 149 27.25 8.08 -10.21
N ASP A 150 26.17 7.98 -9.43
CA ASP A 150 26.06 7.07 -8.29
C ASP A 150 25.95 5.59 -8.72
N THR A 151 26.66 4.71 -8.04
CA THR A 151 26.46 3.25 -8.17
C THR A 151 25.04 2.87 -7.75
N VAL A 152 24.33 2.11 -8.59
CA VAL A 152 23.04 1.51 -8.24
C VAL A 152 23.27 0.39 -7.22
N SER A 153 22.64 0.48 -6.05
CA SER A 153 22.83 -0.45 -4.94
C SER A 153 22.34 -1.86 -5.25
N ALA A 154 22.87 -2.87 -4.53
CA ALA A 154 22.46 -4.26 -4.65
C ALA A 154 21.01 -4.52 -4.12
N SER A 155 20.45 -3.61 -3.33
CA SER A 155 19.06 -3.69 -2.86
C SER A 155 18.06 -3.22 -3.91
N ALA A 156 18.51 -2.40 -4.87
CA ALA A 156 17.67 -1.85 -5.91
C ALA A 156 17.49 -2.82 -7.09
N LEU A 157 16.37 -2.66 -7.79
CA LEU A 157 16.10 -3.27 -9.08
C LEU A 157 16.39 -2.23 -10.18
N LEU A 158 17.14 -2.64 -11.21
CA LEU A 158 17.35 -1.84 -12.41
C LEU A 158 16.86 -2.62 -13.64
N VAL A 159 16.03 -1.99 -14.46
CA VAL A 159 15.37 -2.61 -15.62
C VAL A 159 15.53 -1.73 -16.85
N ILE A 160 15.94 -2.33 -17.96
CA ILE A 160 15.89 -1.72 -19.29
C ILE A 160 14.56 -2.14 -19.92
N ARG A 161 13.69 -1.16 -20.22
CA ARG A 161 12.35 -1.44 -20.77
C ARG A 161 12.03 -0.53 -21.96
N GLY A 162 11.48 -1.11 -23.03
CA GLY A 162 11.04 -0.38 -24.22
C GLY A 162 11.24 -1.17 -25.52
N GLY A 163 10.50 -0.86 -26.59
CA GLY A 163 10.67 -1.56 -27.87
C GLY A 163 10.44 -3.07 -27.81
N GLY A 164 9.59 -3.55 -26.90
CA GLY A 164 9.35 -4.97 -26.67
C GLY A 164 10.36 -5.67 -25.74
N VAL A 165 11.40 -4.97 -25.27
CA VAL A 165 12.33 -5.50 -24.26
C VAL A 165 11.87 -5.19 -22.83
N GLU A 166 12.07 -6.16 -21.94
CA GLU A 166 12.12 -5.98 -20.49
C GLU A 166 13.27 -6.81 -19.93
N GLU A 167 14.42 -6.18 -19.75
CA GLU A 167 15.65 -6.84 -19.32
C GLU A 167 16.06 -6.33 -17.93
N ARG A 168 16.28 -7.25 -16.99
CA ARG A 168 16.79 -6.90 -15.65
C ARG A 168 18.31 -6.80 -15.70
N TRP A 169 18.84 -5.70 -15.21
CA TRP A 169 20.28 -5.52 -15.01
C TRP A 169 20.66 -6.02 -13.61
N PRO A 170 21.56 -7.01 -13.48
CA PRO A 170 22.01 -7.46 -12.17
C PRO A 170 22.70 -6.33 -11.41
N THR A 171 22.22 -6.03 -10.19
CA THR A 171 22.82 -5.05 -9.30
C THR A 171 23.87 -5.68 -8.37
N PRO A 172 24.88 -4.92 -7.89
CA PRO A 172 25.09 -3.50 -8.11
C PRO A 172 25.56 -3.16 -9.53
N VAL A 173 25.25 -1.94 -10.00
CA VAL A 173 25.69 -1.42 -11.30
C VAL A 173 26.50 -0.15 -11.08
N ALA A 174 27.74 -0.14 -11.53
CA ALA A 174 28.69 0.96 -11.38
C ALA A 174 29.20 1.47 -12.72
N VAL A 175 29.94 2.59 -12.69
CA VAL A 175 30.55 3.19 -13.89
C VAL A 175 31.40 2.17 -14.65
N GLY A 176 31.13 2.04 -15.94
CA GLY A 176 31.76 1.11 -16.87
C GLY A 176 31.00 -0.20 -17.07
N ASP A 177 30.00 -0.52 -16.24
CA ASP A 177 29.14 -1.67 -16.47
C ASP A 177 28.24 -1.45 -17.69
N GLN A 178 28.01 -2.50 -18.45
CA GLN A 178 27.22 -2.45 -19.69
C GLN A 178 26.24 -3.62 -19.82
N ARG A 179 25.13 -3.37 -20.53
CA ARG A 179 24.14 -4.38 -20.91
C ARG A 179 23.67 -4.12 -22.33
N THR A 180 23.70 -5.15 -23.16
CA THR A 180 23.19 -5.10 -24.53
C THR A 180 21.83 -5.76 -24.63
N VAL A 181 20.90 -5.12 -25.33
CA VAL A 181 19.54 -5.61 -25.58
C VAL A 181 19.17 -5.48 -27.06
N THR A 182 18.36 -6.39 -27.57
CA THR A 182 17.80 -6.28 -28.92
C THR A 182 16.56 -5.39 -28.89
N VAL A 183 16.54 -4.31 -29.68
CA VAL A 183 15.44 -3.35 -29.76
C VAL A 183 15.30 -2.80 -31.18
N PRO A 184 14.06 -2.56 -31.66
CA PRO A 184 13.87 -1.98 -32.99
C PRO A 184 14.30 -0.50 -33.03
N SER A 185 14.62 -0.01 -34.22
CA SER A 185 15.18 1.33 -34.44
C SER A 185 14.21 2.49 -34.17
N ASP A 186 12.91 2.21 -34.10
CA ASP A 186 11.84 3.16 -33.75
C ASP A 186 11.47 3.13 -32.26
N ALA A 187 12.19 2.35 -31.44
CA ALA A 187 11.88 2.18 -30.03
C ALA A 187 12.26 3.39 -29.17
N THR A 188 11.48 3.63 -28.12
CA THR A 188 11.93 4.39 -26.95
C THR A 188 12.25 3.42 -25.81
N VAL A 189 13.49 3.44 -25.33
CA VAL A 189 13.99 2.60 -24.24
C VAL A 189 14.26 3.45 -23.00
N ARG A 190 13.91 2.93 -21.83
CA ARG A 190 14.10 3.60 -20.53
C ARG A 190 14.91 2.70 -19.61
N VAL A 191 15.84 3.32 -18.87
CA VAL A 191 16.49 2.71 -17.72
C VAL A 191 15.69 3.09 -16.48
N ILE A 192 15.06 2.09 -15.86
CA ILE A 192 14.12 2.26 -14.77
C ILE A 192 14.74 1.67 -13.50
N TRP A 193 14.82 2.50 -12.47
CA TRP A 193 15.20 2.08 -11.12
C TRP A 193 13.96 1.89 -10.27
N ALA A 194 13.98 0.90 -9.38
CA ALA A 194 12.97 0.69 -8.37
C ALA A 194 13.58 0.15 -7.07
N ASP A 195 13.12 0.68 -5.94
CA ASP A 195 13.49 0.22 -4.59
C ASP A 195 12.43 0.70 -3.58
N GLY A 196 12.16 -0.07 -2.54
CA GLY A 196 11.20 0.29 -1.49
C GLY A 196 9.79 0.65 -1.97
N GLY A 197 9.37 0.14 -3.14
CA GLY A 197 8.08 0.47 -3.77
C GLY A 197 8.07 1.79 -4.59
N GLN A 198 9.19 2.51 -4.63
CA GLN A 198 9.39 3.65 -5.53
C GLN A 198 9.92 3.18 -6.89
N GLN A 199 9.59 3.93 -7.95
CA GLN A 199 10.10 3.67 -9.30
C GLN A 199 10.38 5.00 -10.01
N GLN A 200 11.53 5.11 -10.66
CA GLN A 200 11.90 6.29 -11.45
C GLN A 200 12.62 5.89 -12.74
N THR A 201 12.36 6.61 -13.83
CA THR A 201 13.19 6.55 -15.03
C THR A 201 14.44 7.41 -14.78
N ILE A 202 15.60 6.78 -14.77
CA ILE A 202 16.89 7.46 -14.61
C ILE A 202 17.32 8.08 -15.93
N ASP A 203 17.21 7.30 -17.01
CA ASP A 203 17.64 7.74 -18.33
C ASP A 203 16.76 7.14 -19.43
N LYS A 204 16.83 7.74 -20.61
CA LYS A 204 15.98 7.39 -21.75
C LYS A 204 16.73 7.55 -23.07
N TRP A 205 16.63 6.51 -23.88
CA TRP A 205 17.00 6.54 -25.29
C TRP A 205 15.76 6.57 -26.18
N THR A 206 15.86 7.29 -27.30
CA THR A 206 14.89 7.29 -28.38
C THR A 206 15.64 6.90 -29.64
N GLY A 207 15.15 5.87 -30.31
CA GLY A 207 15.79 5.31 -31.48
C GLY A 207 15.86 6.28 -32.65
N PRO A 208 16.79 6.06 -33.59
CA PRO A 208 17.02 6.96 -34.70
C PRO A 208 15.78 7.16 -35.59
N ASP A 209 14.85 6.19 -35.61
CA ASP A 209 13.62 6.24 -36.42
C ASP A 209 12.36 6.57 -35.57
N GLY A 210 12.52 6.88 -34.28
CA GLY A 210 11.44 7.08 -33.30
C GLY A 210 11.02 8.52 -33.03
#